data_AF-A0A497AIE4-F1
#
_entry.id   AF-A0A497AIE4-F1
#
_cell.length_a   1.000
_cell.length_b   1.000
_cell.length_c   1.000
_cell.angle_alpha   90.00
_cell.angle_beta   90.00
_cell.angle_gamma   90.00
#
_symmetry.space_group_name_H-M   'P 1'
#
loop_
_entity.id
_entity.type
_entity.pdbx_description
1 polymer ?
#
loop_
_entity_poly.entity_id
_entity_poly.type
_entity_poly.pdbx_seq_one_letter_code
_entity_poly.pdbx_strand_id
1 'polypeptide(L)'
;MTTDVYTVENGKITSQTSTLTEESASKLMEAMVATITTVEDLVGVWESGRWVLEFTENGGYRIKAGRMSTSMAVGEIWFEGDQLHVKDSPGFCSQDEIGRYEVEGIVGDYLTLTAITDPCGARDAALTERWTWVSD
;
A
#
# COMPACT_ATOMS: atom_id res chain seq x y z
N MET A 1 -17.24 1.81 27.53
CA MET A 1 -16.94 1.34 28.89
C MET A 1 -16.43 -0.08 28.78
N THR A 2 -15.24 -0.38 29.28
CA THR A 2 -14.68 -1.74 29.31
C THR A 2 -15.33 -2.51 30.46
N THR A 3 -15.77 -3.74 30.22
CA THR A 3 -16.24 -4.63 31.29
C THR A 3 -15.13 -5.61 31.61
N ASP A 4 -14.61 -5.52 32.82
CA ASP A 4 -13.64 -6.46 33.37
C ASP A 4 -14.36 -7.50 34.22
N VAL A 5 -14.17 -8.78 33.88
CA VAL A 5 -14.60 -9.92 34.70
C VAL A 5 -13.38 -10.49 35.39
N TYR A 6 -13.44 -10.59 36.72
CA TYR A 6 -12.37 -11.15 37.54
C TYR A 6 -12.80 -12.48 38.14
N THR A 7 -11.94 -13.50 38.03
CA THR A 7 -12.06 -14.73 38.82
C THR A 7 -11.25 -14.56 40.10
N VAL A 8 -11.87 -14.81 41.27
CA VAL A 8 -11.21 -14.68 42.57
C VAL A 8 -11.24 -16.03 43.31
N GLU A 9 -10.06 -16.55 43.66
CA GLU A 9 -9.91 -17.73 44.52
C GLU A 9 -9.07 -17.36 45.76
N ASN A 10 -9.54 -17.74 46.96
CA ASN A 10 -8.89 -17.45 48.23
C ASN A 10 -8.51 -15.96 48.43
N GLY A 11 -9.36 -15.05 47.94
CA GLY A 11 -9.13 -13.60 48.03
C GLY A 11 -8.07 -13.07 47.07
N LYS A 12 -7.59 -13.87 46.12
CA LYS A 12 -6.66 -13.47 45.05
C LYS A 12 -7.35 -13.54 43.70
N ILE A 13 -7.11 -12.53 42.87
CA ILE A 13 -7.52 -12.55 41.46
C ILE A 13 -6.66 -13.59 40.75
N THR A 14 -7.30 -14.58 40.13
CA THR A 14 -6.64 -15.68 39.38
C THR A 14 -6.79 -15.55 37.87
N SER A 15 -7.73 -14.73 37.40
CA SER A 15 -7.91 -14.40 35.98
C SER A 15 -8.62 -13.06 35.83
N GLN A 16 -8.27 -12.30 34.80
CA GLN A 16 -8.98 -11.10 34.35
C GLN A 16 -9.32 -11.29 32.87
N THR A 17 -10.59 -11.13 32.53
CA THR A 17 -11.07 -11.07 31.16
C THR A 17 -11.64 -9.69 30.90
N SER A 18 -10.99 -8.92 30.03
CA SER A 18 -11.46 -7.60 29.61
C SER A 18 -12.23 -7.74 28.30
N THR A 19 -13.49 -7.31 28.30
CA THR A 19 -14.31 -7.23 27.08
C THR A 19 -14.13 -5.85 26.46
N LEU A 20 -13.49 -5.80 25.29
CA LEU A 20 -13.41 -4.58 24.48
C LEU A 20 -14.80 -4.24 23.94
N THR A 21 -15.13 -2.95 23.90
CA THR A 21 -16.30 -2.49 23.15
C THR A 21 -16.03 -2.66 21.65
N GLU A 22 -17.07 -2.84 20.83
CA GLU A 22 -16.95 -2.87 19.36
C GLU A 22 -16.19 -1.66 18.82
N GLU A 23 -16.40 -0.49 19.41
CA GLU A 23 -15.71 0.75 19.03
C GLU A 23 -14.20 0.68 19.32
N SER A 24 -13.80 0.18 20.49
CA SER A 24 -12.38 0.02 20.85
C SER A 24 -11.70 -1.09 20.05
N ALA A 25 -12.42 -2.18 19.78
CA ALA A 25 -11.94 -3.26 18.92
C ALA A 25 -11.74 -2.77 17.47
N SER A 26 -12.66 -1.95 16.95
CA SER A 26 -12.52 -1.35 15.60
C SER A 26 -11.33 -0.41 15.52
N LYS A 27 -11.13 0.48 16.52
CA LYS A 27 -9.96 1.38 16.56
C LYS A 27 -8.64 0.63 16.68
N LEU A 28 -8.62 -0.47 17.44
CA LEU A 28 -7.45 -1.34 17.53
C LEU A 28 -7.21 -2.06 16.20
N MET A 29 -8.26 -2.56 15.55
CA MET A 29 -8.14 -3.18 14.23
C MET A 29 -7.63 -2.18 13.17
N GLU A 30 -8.17 -0.96 13.13
CA GLU A 30 -7.65 0.13 12.28
C GLU A 30 -6.18 0.44 12.56
N ALA A 31 -5.79 0.50 13.84
CA ALA A 31 -4.40 0.73 14.24
C ALA A 31 -3.48 -0.48 13.98
N MET A 32 -4.04 -1.68 13.80
CA MET A 32 -3.32 -2.91 13.48
C MET A 32 -3.22 -3.16 11.97
N VAL A 33 -3.83 -2.32 11.14
CA VAL A 33 -3.71 -2.43 9.69
C VAL A 33 -2.29 -2.04 9.27
N ALA A 34 -1.61 -2.94 8.55
CA ALA A 34 -0.31 -2.67 7.98
C ALA A 34 -0.45 -1.61 6.87
N THR A 35 0.07 -0.41 7.14
CA THR A 35 0.16 0.67 6.14
C THR A 35 1.39 0.47 5.27
N ILE A 36 1.32 0.94 4.02
CA ILE A 36 2.43 0.85 3.08
C ILE A 36 3.48 1.93 3.40
N THR A 37 4.70 1.50 3.71
CA THR A 37 5.82 2.40 4.06
C THR A 37 7.14 2.03 3.40
N THR A 38 7.22 0.86 2.77
CA THR A 38 8.42 0.31 2.14
C THR A 38 8.11 -0.25 0.75
N VAL A 39 9.15 -0.60 -0.02
CA VAL A 39 8.97 -1.25 -1.32
C VAL A 39 8.36 -2.63 -1.14
N GLU A 40 8.77 -3.36 -0.10
CA GLU A 40 8.30 -4.69 0.24
C GLU A 40 6.78 -4.70 0.48
N ASP A 41 6.25 -3.66 1.10
CA ASP A 41 4.81 -3.47 1.33
C ASP A 41 3.99 -3.30 0.03
N LEU A 42 4.64 -2.89 -1.06
CA LEU A 42 4.03 -2.69 -2.38
C LEU A 42 4.09 -3.93 -3.26
N VAL A 43 5.02 -4.86 -3.00
CA VAL A 43 5.31 -6.01 -3.87
C VAL A 43 4.03 -6.79 -4.14
N GLY A 44 3.76 -7.07 -5.41
CA GLY A 44 2.58 -7.80 -5.85
C GLY A 44 1.89 -7.15 -7.04
N VAL A 45 0.65 -7.57 -7.27
CA VAL A 45 -0.18 -7.20 -8.42
C VAL A 45 -1.38 -6.41 -7.95
N TRP A 46 -1.52 -5.23 -8.53
CA TRP A 46 -2.58 -4.28 -8.26
C TRP A 46 -3.38 -4.00 -9.53
N GLU A 47 -4.68 -3.76 -9.40
CA GLU A 47 -5.57 -3.48 -10.52
C GLU A 47 -6.39 -2.20 -10.32
N SER A 48 -6.60 -1.48 -11.42
CA SER A 48 -7.52 -0.36 -11.49
C SER A 48 -8.21 -0.34 -12.85
N GLY A 49 -9.49 -0.75 -12.87
CA GLY A 49 -10.25 -0.91 -14.10
C GLY A 49 -9.58 -1.91 -15.06
N ARG A 50 -9.02 -1.41 -16.16
CA ARG A 50 -8.30 -2.23 -17.15
C ARG A 50 -6.79 -2.29 -16.93
N TRP A 51 -6.27 -1.49 -16.00
CA TRP A 51 -4.85 -1.36 -15.75
C TRP A 51 -4.38 -2.37 -14.72
N VAL A 52 -3.17 -2.86 -14.92
CA VAL A 52 -2.44 -3.70 -13.99
C VAL A 52 -1.14 -3.00 -13.65
N LEU A 53 -0.87 -2.84 -12.36
CA LEU A 53 0.35 -2.32 -11.80
C LEU A 53 1.03 -3.45 -11.02
N GLU A 54 2.28 -3.74 -11.35
CA GLU A 54 3.06 -4.78 -10.68
C GLU A 54 4.28 -4.15 -10.04
N PHE A 55 4.52 -4.44 -8.77
CA PHE A 55 5.76 -4.12 -8.07
C PHE A 55 6.52 -5.40 -7.76
N THR A 56 7.83 -5.37 -7.92
CA THR A 56 8.69 -6.53 -7.71
C THR A 56 9.65 -6.31 -6.55
N GLU A 57 10.04 -7.39 -5.87
CA GLU A 57 10.92 -7.39 -4.68
C GLU A 57 12.26 -6.65 -4.89
N ASN A 58 12.73 -6.53 -6.14
CA ASN A 58 13.96 -5.83 -6.48
C ASN A 58 13.75 -4.33 -6.78
N GLY A 59 12.64 -3.74 -6.36
CA GLY A 59 12.33 -2.33 -6.61
C GLY A 59 11.94 -2.02 -8.06
N GLY A 60 11.44 -3.02 -8.80
CA GLY A 60 10.92 -2.80 -10.14
C GLY A 60 9.43 -2.48 -10.12
N TYR A 61 8.96 -1.75 -11.13
CA TYR A 61 7.53 -1.60 -11.38
C TYR A 61 7.18 -1.78 -12.86
N ARG A 62 5.93 -2.18 -13.14
CA ARG A 62 5.38 -2.33 -14.50
C ARG A 62 3.93 -1.90 -14.57
N ILE A 63 3.54 -1.21 -15.64
CA ILE A 63 2.15 -0.88 -15.96
C ILE A 63 1.73 -1.59 -17.24
N LYS A 64 0.57 -2.25 -17.23
CA LYS A 64 -0.01 -2.98 -18.37
C LYS A 64 -1.48 -2.61 -18.56
N ALA A 65 -1.94 -2.59 -19.81
CA ALA A 65 -3.37 -2.52 -20.13
C ALA A 65 -4.02 -3.93 -20.05
N GLY A 66 -3.90 -4.60 -18.90
CA GLY A 66 -4.45 -5.94 -18.63
C GLY A 66 -3.37 -7.01 -18.37
N ARG A 67 -3.76 -8.12 -17.72
CA ARG A 67 -2.83 -9.17 -17.24
C ARG A 67 -1.99 -9.84 -18.32
N MET A 68 -2.55 -10.00 -19.51
CA MET A 68 -1.90 -10.66 -20.65
C MET A 68 -1.26 -9.68 -21.63
N SER A 69 -1.31 -8.39 -21.33
CA SER A 69 -0.76 -7.34 -22.17
C SER A 69 0.73 -7.17 -21.92
N THR A 70 1.45 -6.71 -22.96
CA THR A 70 2.83 -6.26 -22.81
C THR A 70 2.90 -5.04 -21.90
N SER A 71 3.98 -4.92 -21.12
CA SER A 71 4.22 -3.73 -20.30
C SER A 71 4.34 -2.49 -21.18
N MET A 72 3.59 -1.46 -20.81
CA MET A 72 3.60 -0.15 -21.45
C MET A 72 4.62 0.78 -20.80
N ALA A 73 4.73 0.71 -19.47
CA ALA A 73 5.78 1.35 -18.69
C ALA A 73 6.48 0.29 -17.85
N VAL A 74 7.79 0.43 -17.71
CA VAL A 74 8.63 -0.37 -16.81
C VAL A 74 9.67 0.56 -16.22
N GLY A 75 10.07 0.31 -14.99
CA GLY A 75 11.07 1.15 -14.33
C GLY A 75 11.40 0.67 -12.93
N GLU A 76 11.94 1.60 -12.16
CA GLU A 76 12.40 1.39 -10.80
C GLU A 76 11.64 2.28 -9.82
N ILE A 77 11.51 1.79 -8.59
CA ILE A 77 10.91 2.47 -7.46
C ILE A 77 11.80 2.38 -6.23
N TRP A 78 11.75 3.42 -5.40
CA TRP A 78 12.41 3.45 -4.10
C TRP A 78 11.72 4.44 -3.19
N PHE A 79 11.92 4.31 -1.88
CA PHE A 79 11.48 5.31 -0.91
C PHE A 79 12.62 6.22 -0.51
N GLU A 80 12.36 7.53 -0.45
CA GLU A 80 13.18 8.51 0.24
C GLU A 80 12.33 9.16 1.34
N GLY A 81 12.54 8.73 2.58
CA GLY A 81 11.64 9.11 3.68
C GLY A 81 10.27 8.46 3.51
N ASP A 82 9.22 9.27 3.47
CA ASP A 82 7.82 8.88 3.28
C ASP A 82 7.36 8.96 1.81
N GLN A 83 8.24 9.34 0.89
CA GLN A 83 7.92 9.56 -0.51
C GLN A 83 8.33 8.37 -1.36
N LEU A 84 7.40 7.87 -2.17
CA LEU A 84 7.69 6.91 -3.22
C LEU A 84 8.23 7.66 -4.44
N HIS A 85 9.42 7.28 -4.87
CA HIS A 85 10.05 7.76 -6.08
C HIS A 85 9.87 6.72 -7.18
N VAL A 86 9.56 7.17 -8.39
CA VAL A 86 9.35 6.33 -9.56
C VAL A 86 10.16 6.89 -10.72
N LYS A 87 10.93 6.02 -11.37
CA LYS A 87 11.71 6.38 -12.55
C LYS A 87 11.55 5.34 -13.64
N ASP A 88 11.30 5.82 -14.85
CA ASP A 88 11.04 4.94 -15.98
C ASP A 88 12.35 4.49 -16.59
N SER A 89 12.38 3.21 -16.99
CA SER A 89 13.35 2.76 -17.99
C SER A 89 13.06 3.43 -19.34
N PRO A 90 14.05 3.50 -20.25
CA PRO A 90 13.91 4.12 -21.57
C PRO A 90 12.59 3.78 -22.28
N GLY A 91 11.77 4.80 -22.59
CA GLY A 91 10.58 4.62 -23.43
C GLY A 91 9.42 5.54 -23.09
N PHE A 92 8.68 5.23 -22.02
CA PHE A 92 7.35 5.81 -21.75
C PHE A 92 7.40 7.28 -21.32
N CYS A 93 8.38 7.62 -20.50
CA CYS A 93 8.73 8.98 -20.08
C CYS A 93 10.20 9.26 -20.40
N SER A 94 10.65 10.52 -20.29
CA SER A 94 12.07 10.82 -20.40
C SER A 94 12.85 10.13 -19.27
N GLN A 95 14.03 9.60 -19.55
CA GLN A 95 14.81 8.81 -18.57
C GLN A 95 15.29 9.63 -17.37
N ASP A 96 15.33 10.95 -17.48
CA ASP A 96 15.77 11.84 -16.42
C ASP A 96 14.62 12.30 -15.51
N GLU A 97 13.39 11.91 -15.83
CA GLU A 97 12.18 12.33 -15.12
C GLU A 97 11.83 11.39 -13.98
N ILE A 98 12.01 11.87 -12.75
CA ILE A 98 11.63 11.17 -11.52
C ILE A 98 10.28 11.72 -11.03
N GLY A 99 9.31 10.82 -10.90
CA GLY A 99 8.04 11.08 -10.24
C GLY A 99 8.17 10.86 -8.73
N ARG A 100 7.53 11.71 -7.94
CA ARG A 100 7.50 11.62 -6.47
C ARG A 100 6.06 11.64 -5.99
N TYR A 101 5.74 10.70 -5.12
CA TYR A 101 4.38 10.42 -4.69
C TYR A 101 4.29 10.26 -3.18
N GLU A 102 3.23 10.79 -2.60
CA GLU A 102 2.75 10.35 -1.29
C GLU A 102 2.02 9.03 -1.46
N VAL A 103 2.23 8.11 -0.51
CA VAL A 103 1.61 6.78 -0.53
C VAL A 103 0.54 6.72 0.56
N GLU A 104 -0.68 6.43 0.15
CA GLU A 104 -1.75 6.05 1.06
C GLU A 104 -2.25 4.66 0.68
N GLY A 105 -2.16 3.72 1.61
CA GLY A 105 -2.63 2.37 1.33
C GLY A 105 -2.47 1.40 2.48
N ILE A 106 -3.19 0.29 2.33
CA ILE A 106 -3.17 -0.85 3.22
C ILE A 106 -2.55 -2.01 2.45
N VAL A 107 -1.54 -2.62 3.04
CA VAL A 107 -0.86 -3.80 2.47
C VAL A 107 -1.89 -4.88 2.19
N GLY A 108 -1.92 -5.38 0.94
CA GLY A 108 -2.83 -6.44 0.54
C GLY A 108 -4.30 -6.01 0.35
N ASP A 109 -4.62 -4.72 0.33
CA ASP A 109 -5.99 -4.23 0.15
C ASP A 109 -6.08 -3.13 -0.92
N TYR A 110 -5.59 -1.92 -0.63
CA TYR A 110 -5.65 -0.81 -1.58
C TYR A 110 -4.40 0.06 -1.54
N LEU A 111 -4.16 0.72 -2.66
CA LEU A 111 -3.08 1.68 -2.84
C LEU A 111 -3.63 2.90 -3.58
N THR A 112 -3.29 4.08 -3.10
CA THR A 112 -3.50 5.37 -3.77
C THR A 112 -2.18 6.12 -3.72
N LEU A 113 -1.73 6.57 -4.89
CA LEU A 113 -0.55 7.41 -5.01
C LEU A 113 -1.01 8.83 -5.31
N THR A 114 -0.52 9.81 -4.56
CA THR A 114 -0.79 11.22 -4.85
C THR A 114 0.49 11.86 -5.33
N ALA A 115 0.51 12.38 -6.55
CA ALA A 115 1.69 13.01 -7.11
C ALA A 115 2.03 14.29 -6.34
N ILE A 116 3.22 14.32 -5.75
CA ILE A 116 3.84 15.55 -5.23
C ILE A 116 4.38 16.33 -6.43
N THR A 117 5.14 15.64 -7.27
CA THR A 117 5.65 16.13 -8.56
C THR A 117 5.88 14.96 -9.49
N ASP A 118 5.32 15.03 -10.70
CA ASP A 118 5.71 14.15 -11.77
C ASP A 118 5.68 14.90 -13.11
N PRO A 119 6.84 15.14 -13.75
CA PRO A 119 6.87 15.83 -15.04
C PRO A 119 6.29 14.99 -16.19
N CYS A 120 6.17 13.67 -16.01
CA CYS A 120 5.57 12.79 -17.00
C CYS A 120 4.07 12.63 -16.75
N GLY A 121 3.27 13.46 -17.43
CA GLY A 121 1.81 13.44 -17.25
C GLY A 121 1.13 12.10 -17.57
N ALA A 122 1.73 11.26 -18.44
CA ALA A 122 1.19 9.93 -18.72
C ALA A 122 1.41 8.95 -17.57
N ARG A 123 2.54 9.04 -16.86
CA ARG A 123 2.83 8.23 -15.68
C ARG A 123 2.00 8.69 -14.49
N ASP A 124 1.94 9.99 -14.26
CA ASP A 124 1.08 10.62 -13.24
C ASP A 124 -0.37 10.14 -13.38
N ALA A 125 -0.95 10.30 -14.57
CA ALA A 125 -2.33 9.90 -14.82
C ALA A 125 -2.58 8.40 -14.64
N ALA A 126 -1.58 7.55 -14.86
CA ALA A 126 -1.72 6.12 -14.66
C ALA A 126 -1.59 5.74 -13.18
N LEU A 127 -0.56 6.26 -12.49
CA LEU A 127 -0.22 5.86 -11.12
C LEU A 127 -1.15 6.44 -10.05
N THR A 128 -1.73 7.62 -10.30
CA THR A 128 -2.63 8.29 -9.34
C THR A 128 -4.07 7.74 -9.32
N GLU A 129 -4.32 6.66 -10.05
CA GLU A 129 -5.55 5.88 -9.91
C GLU A 129 -5.65 5.25 -8.51
N ARG A 130 -6.88 4.88 -8.11
CA ARG A 130 -7.07 3.99 -6.96
C ARG A 130 -6.86 2.55 -7.38
N TRP A 131 -5.95 1.88 -6.71
CA TRP A 131 -5.56 0.51 -6.99
C TRP A 131 -6.10 -0.45 -5.94
N THR A 132 -6.50 -1.63 -6.37
CA THR A 132 -6.94 -2.73 -5.51
C THR A 132 -5.96 -3.88 -5.63
N TRP A 133 -5.59 -4.45 -4.50
CA TRP A 133 -4.73 -5.62 -4.43
C TRP A 133 -5.38 -6.83 -5.07
N VAL A 134 -4.60 -7.67 -5.74
CA VAL A 134 -5.09 -8.94 -6.29
C VAL A 134 -4.28 -10.15 -5.87
N SER A 135 -2.95 -10.08 -5.92
CA SER A 135 -2.09 -11.21 -5.55
C SER A 135 -0.65 -10.78 -5.30
N ASP A 136 0.08 -11.57 -4.52
CA ASP A 136 1.55 -11.55 -4.50
C ASP A 136 2.13 -12.01 -5.85
#